data_AF-A0A358C7X0-F1
#
_entry.id   AF-A0A358C7X0-F1
#
_cell.length_a   1.000
_cell.length_b   1.000
_cell.length_c   1.000
_cell.angle_alpha   90.00
_cell.angle_beta   90.00
_cell.angle_gamma   90.00
#
_symmetry.space_group_name_H-M   'P 1'
#
loop_
_entity.id
_entity.type
_entity.pdbx_description
1 polymer ?
#
loop_
_entity_poly.entity_id
_entity_poly.type
_entity_poly.pdbx_seq_one_letter_code
_entity_poly.pdbx_strand_id
1 'polypeptide(L)' 'VVSLIEWPDKAAGWLPPPDVIIRLTIADDAREIECEATSPRGAHYLETCCTPC' A
#
# COMPACT_ATOMS: atom_id res chain seq x y z
N VAL A 1 -15.61 1.51 4.58
CA VAL A 1 -15.43 0.77 3.32
C VAL A 1 -13.99 0.98 2.88
N VAL A 2 -13.32 -0.07 2.41
CA VAL A 2 -11.92 -0.04 1.92
C VAL A 2 -11.92 -0.47 0.46
N SER A 3 -11.09 0.15 -0.37
CA SER A 3 -10.85 -0.28 -1.75
C SER A 3 -9.40 -0.74 -1.89
N LEU A 4 -9.20 -1.94 -2.43
CA LEU A 4 -7.89 -2.45 -2.83
C LEU A 4 -7.85 -2.44 -4.36
N ILE A 5 -6.85 -1.78 -4.92
CA ILE A 5 -6.77 -1.55 -6.37
C ILE A 5 -5.45 -2.14 -6.87
N GLU A 6 -5.55 -3.15 -7.74
CA GLU A 6 -4.39 -3.69 -8.44
C GLU A 6 -4.09 -2.87 -9.70
N TRP A 7 -2.81 -2.74 -10.02
CA TRP A 7 -2.33 -1.98 -11.19
C TRP A 7 -2.90 -0.55 -11.28
N PRO A 8 -2.75 0.29 -10.21
CA PRO A 8 -3.35 1.63 -10.16
C PRO A 8 -2.89 2.53 -11.32
N ASP A 9 -1.69 2.30 -11.85
CA ASP A 9 -1.14 3.04 -12.99
C ASP A 9 -2.00 2.90 -14.26
N LYS A 10 -2.74 1.80 -14.42
CA LYS A 10 -3.66 1.62 -15.56
C LYS A 10 -4.86 2.57 -15.51
N ALA A 11 -5.13 3.17 -14.36
CA ALA A 11 -6.16 4.18 -14.14
C ALA A 11 -5.55 5.52 -13.70
N ALA A 12 -4.30 5.80 -14.07
CA ALA A 12 -3.64 7.05 -13.76
C ALA A 12 -4.49 8.26 -14.19
N GLY A 13 -4.65 9.23 -13.28
CA GLY A 13 -5.49 10.41 -13.47
C GLY A 13 -6.99 10.25 -13.17
N TRP A 14 -7.47 9.01 -12.99
CA TRP A 14 -8.87 8.72 -12.64
C TRP A 14 -9.07 8.35 -11.17
N LEU A 15 -8.02 7.81 -10.55
CA LEU A 15 -8.05 7.43 -9.14
C LEU A 15 -7.76 8.63 -8.23
N PRO A 16 -8.42 8.71 -7.06
CA PRO A 16 -7.96 9.61 -6.01
C PRO A 16 -6.57 9.18 -5.52
N PRO A 17 -5.82 10.07 -4.86
CA PRO A 17 -4.60 9.69 -4.17
C PRO A 17 -4.87 8.54 -3.17
N PRO A 18 -4.01 7.51 -3.10
CA PRO A 18 -4.15 6.43 -2.14
C PRO A 18 -3.86 6.92 -0.71
N ASP A 19 -4.27 6.13 0.28
CA ASP A 19 -3.77 6.29 1.66
C ASP A 19 -2.49 5.48 1.89
N VAL A 20 -2.40 4.31 1.26
CA VAL A 20 -1.29 3.37 1.38
C VAL A 20 -0.92 2.84 0.00
N ILE A 21 0.37 2.84 -0.30
CA ILE A 21 0.95 2.14 -1.45
C ILE A 21 1.54 0.83 -0.95
N ILE A 22 1.19 -0.28 -1.60
CA ILE A 22 1.74 -1.61 -1.31
C ILE A 22 2.54 -2.05 -2.53
N ARG A 23 3.84 -2.29 -2.36
CA ARG A 23 4.72 -2.83 -3.40
C ARG A 23 5.06 -4.27 -3.04
N LEU A 24 4.79 -5.17 -3.98
CA LEU A 24 5.09 -6.59 -3.85
C LEU A 24 6.24 -6.94 -4.78
N THR A 25 7.32 -7.50 -4.23
CA THR A 25 8.47 -7.97 -5.01
C THR A 25 8.63 -9.47 -4.79
N ILE A 26 8.87 -10.20 -5.87
CA ILE A 26 9.26 -11.62 -5.79
C ILE A 26 10.77 -11.64 -5.57
N ALA A 27 11.22 -12.19 -4.44
CA ALA A 27 12.63 -12.27 -4.06
C ALA A 27 13.02 -13.74 -3.86
N ASP A 28 13.75 -14.31 -4.82
CA ASP A 28 14.10 -15.75 -4.87
C ASP A 28 12.89 -16.65 -4.54
N ASP A 29 12.94 -17.38 -3.42
CA ASP A 29 11.87 -18.28 -2.93
C ASP A 29 10.89 -17.59 -1.95
N ALA A 30 10.99 -16.27 -1.80
CA ALA A 30 10.23 -15.45 -0.86
C ALA A 30 9.45 -14.32 -1.57
N ARG A 31 8.71 -13.57 -0.76
CA ARG A 31 8.00 -12.35 -1.19
C ARG A 31 8.37 -11.24 -0.25
N GLU A 32 8.80 -10.12 -0.81
CA GLU A 32 9.01 -8.89 -0.09
C GLU A 32 7.77 -8.00 -0.26
N ILE A 33 7.42 -7.31 0.82
CA ILE A 33 6.30 -6.39 0.86
C ILE A 33 6.81 -5.08 1.46
N GLU A 34 6.61 -3.99 0.73
CA GLU A 34 6.80 -2.65 1.25
C GLU A 34 5.43 -1.96 1.33
N CYS A 35 5.12 -1.37 2.48
CA CYS A 35 3.93 -0.58 2.71
C CYS A 35 4.33 0.86 3.02
N GLU A 36 3.86 1.81 2.22
CA GLU A 36 4.14 3.23 2.38
C GLU A 36 2.85 4.00 2.64
N ALA A 37 2.77 4.70 3.77
CA ALA A 37 1.68 5.62 4.05
C ALA A 37 1.89 6.92 3.28
N THR A 38 0.87 7.34 2.52
CA THR A 38 0.87 8.59 1.76
C THR A 38 -0.18 9.59 2.26
N SER A 39 -0.90 9.23 3.33
CA SER A 39 -1.84 10.10 4.05
C SER A 39 -1.75 9.88 5.57
N PRO A 40 -2.22 10.83 6.41
CA PRO A 40 -2.31 10.63 7.86
C PRO A 40 -3.18 9.44 8.25
N ARG A 41 -4.25 9.17 7.48
CA ARG A 41 -5.10 8.00 7.67
C ARG A 41 -4.34 6.71 7.35
N GLY A 42 -3.52 6.71 6.30
CA GLY A 42 -2.64 5.61 5.95
C GLY A 42 -1.58 5.33 7.02
N ALA A 43 -0.98 6.37 7.60
CA ALA A 43 0.00 6.22 8.68
C ALA A 43 -0.63 5.54 9.90
N HIS A 44 -1.78 6.05 10.35
CA HIS A 44 -2.51 5.44 11.46
C HIS A 44 -2.92 3.97 11.17
N TYR A 45 -3.32 3.68 9.93
CA TYR A 45 -3.62 2.32 9.51
C TYR A 45 -2.39 1.40 9.60
N LEU A 46 -1.23 1.83 9.07
CA LEU A 46 -0.01 1.03 9.11
C LEU A 46 0.50 0.84 10.54
N GLU A 47 0.43 1.86 11.41
CA GLU A 47 0.76 1.75 12.84
C GLU A 47 -0.10 0.70 13.56
N THR A 48 -1.36 0.54 13.14
CA THR A 48 -2.27 -0.44 13.74
C THR A 48 -2.06 -1.85 13.19
N CYS A 49 -1.65 -1.99 11.93
CA CYS A 49 -1.51 -3.27 11.24
C CYS A 49 -0.12 -3.88 11.33
N CYS A 50 0.93 -3.08 11.49
CA CYS A 50 2.30 -3.55 11.62
C CYS A 50 2.71 -3.56 13.09
N THR A 51 3.26 -4.68 13.56
CA THR A 51 3.98 -4.67 14.84
C THR A 51 5.21 -3.79 14.64
N PRO A 52 5.50 -2.81 15.53
CA PRO A 52 6.73 -2.04 15.43
C PRO A 52 7.92 -3.00 15.47
N CYS A 53 8.78 -2.92 14.45
CA CYS A 53 9.98 -3.72 14.31
C CYS A 53 11.02 -3.35 15.38
#